data_AF-A0A963Y5U4-F1
#
_entry.id   AF-A0A963Y5U4-F1
#
_cell.length_a   1.000
_cell.length_b   1.000
_cell.length_c   1.000
_cell.angle_alpha   90.00
_cell.angle_beta   90.00
_cell.angle_gamma   90.00
#
_symmetry.space_group_name_H-M   'P 1'
#
loop_
_entity.id
_entity.type
_entity.pdbx_description
1 polymer ?
#
loop_
_entity_poly.entity_id
_entity_poly.type
_entity_poly.pdbx_seq_one_letter_code
_entity_poly.pdbx_strand_id
1 'polypeptide(L)' 'GNVKVMRDALECTHRGWGQSIIIGVAPAGATIETRPFQLVTGRVWKGTAFGGARGRTDVPKI' A
#
# COMPACT_ATOMS: atom_id res chain seq x y z
N GLY A 1 -7.94 -8.34 5.24
CA GLY A 1 -7.65 -6.94 4.85
C GLY A 1 -8.82 -6.39 4.09
N ASN A 2 -9.28 -5.17 4.41
CA ASN A 2 -10.46 -4.58 3.78
C ASN A 2 -10.06 -3.74 2.55
N VAL A 3 -10.43 -4.18 1.34
CA VAL A 3 -10.07 -3.52 0.08
C VAL A 3 -10.68 -2.12 -0.09
N LYS A 4 -11.83 -1.84 0.53
CA LYS A 4 -12.45 -0.51 0.49
C LYS A 4 -11.59 0.51 1.24
N VAL A 5 -11.13 0.13 2.43
CA VAL A 5 -10.22 0.95 3.24
C VAL A 5 -8.87 1.15 2.54
N MET A 6 -8.37 0.15 1.81
CA MET A 6 -7.14 0.29 1.03
C MET A 6 -7.27 1.35 -0.08
N ARG A 7 -8.43 1.43 -0.74
CA ARG A 7 -8.74 2.48 -1.72
C ARG A 7 -8.85 3.85 -1.04
N ASP A 8 -9.60 3.94 0.06
CA ASP A 8 -9.78 5.18 0.81
C ASP A 8 -8.42 5.72 1.29
N ALA A 9 -7.54 4.82 1.73
CA ALA A 9 -6.18 5.12 2.13
C ALA A 9 -5.27 5.64 1.00
N LEU A 10 -5.60 5.39 -0.28
CA LEU A 10 -4.91 6.05 -1.40
C LEU A 10 -5.54 7.41 -1.68
N GLU A 11 -6.86 7.47 -1.79
CA GLU A 11 -7.57 8.68 -2.22
C GLU A 11 -7.47 9.83 -1.20
N CYS A 12 -7.30 9.52 0.09
CA CYS A 12 -7.05 10.51 1.13
C CYS A 12 -5.63 11.10 1.13
N THR A 13 -4.68 10.47 0.42
CA THR A 13 -3.30 10.98 0.35
C THR A 13 -3.23 12.28 -0.43
N HIS A 14 -2.20 13.08 -0.13
CA HIS A 14 -2.03 14.39 -0.75
C HIS A 14 -1.86 14.26 -2.27
N ARG A 15 -2.57 15.10 -3.04
CA ARG A 15 -2.38 15.20 -4.48
C ARG A 15 -0.94 15.67 -4.77
N GLY A 16 -0.30 15.11 -5.79
CA GLY A 16 1.05 15.49 -6.24
C GLY A 16 2.19 14.65 -5.66
N TRP A 17 2.10 14.23 -4.38
CA TRP A 17 3.21 13.53 -3.70
C TRP A 17 2.79 12.48 -2.68
N GLY A 18 1.49 12.31 -2.43
CA GLY A 18 0.97 11.38 -1.44
C GLY A 18 1.34 9.93 -1.74
N GLN A 19 1.70 9.18 -0.71
CA GLN A 19 2.02 7.76 -0.82
C GLN A 19 1.12 6.92 0.08
N SER A 20 0.58 5.85 -0.48
CA SER A 20 -0.20 4.85 0.26
C SER A 20 0.51 3.51 0.20
N ILE A 21 0.80 2.94 1.37
CA ILE A 21 1.51 1.67 1.51
C ILE A 21 0.55 0.64 2.09
N ILE A 22 0.24 -0.39 1.30
CA ILE A 22 -0.59 -1.50 1.75
C ILE A 22 0.26 -2.49 2.54
N ILE A 23 -0.07 -2.63 3.82
CA ILE A 23 0.53 -3.61 4.75
C ILE A 23 -0.46 -4.74 5.04
N GLY A 24 -1.76 -4.44 5.07
CA GLY A 24 -2.80 -5.43 5.36
C GLY A 24 -2.99 -6.43 4.22
N VAL A 25 -3.16 -7.71 4.56
CA VAL A 25 -3.37 -8.80 3.59
C VAL A 25 -4.85 -8.95 3.27
N ALA A 26 -5.25 -8.80 2.00
CA ALA A 26 -6.62 -9.00 1.54
C ALA A 26 -6.97 -10.52 1.41
N PRO A 27 -8.26 -10.91 1.50
CA PRO A 27 -8.66 -12.29 1.24
C PRO A 27 -8.43 -12.69 -0.23
N ALA A 28 -8.36 -13.99 -0.49
CA ALA A 28 -8.15 -14.52 -1.83
C ALA A 28 -9.24 -14.05 -2.80
N GLY A 29 -8.83 -13.71 -4.02
CA GLY A 29 -9.73 -13.25 -5.09
C GLY A 29 -10.25 -11.81 -4.94
N ALA A 30 -9.84 -11.08 -3.90
CA ALA A 30 -10.21 -9.68 -3.75
C ALA A 30 -9.34 -8.75 -4.61
N THR A 31 -9.97 -7.74 -5.19
CA THR A 31 -9.32 -6.72 -6.02
C THR A 31 -9.42 -5.36 -5.34
N ILE A 32 -8.32 -4.61 -5.40
CA ILE A 32 -8.29 -3.18 -5.05
C ILE A 32 -8.34 -2.36 -6.34
N GLU A 33 -9.10 -1.27 -6.32
CA GLU A 33 -9.32 -0.44 -7.51
C GLU A 33 -9.46 1.04 -7.13
N THR A 34 -9.11 1.92 -8.07
CA THR A 34 -9.29 3.37 -7.97
C THR A 34 -9.31 3.97 -9.38
N ARG A 35 -9.63 5.25 -9.50
CA ARG A 35 -9.56 5.96 -10.79
C ARG A 35 -8.09 6.18 -11.16
N PRO A 36 -7.63 5.83 -12.38
CA PRO A 36 -6.22 6.02 -12.79
C PRO A 36 -5.72 7.46 -12.62
N PHE A 37 -6.61 8.44 -12.74
CA PHE A 37 -6.31 9.85 -12.51
C PHE A 37 -5.73 10.14 -11.12
N GLN A 38 -6.05 9.33 -10.11
CA GLN A 38 -5.47 9.45 -8.77
C GLN A 38 -3.94 9.28 -8.82
N LEU A 39 -3.44 8.35 -9.64
CA LEU A 39 -2.01 8.10 -9.82
C LEU A 39 -1.37 9.11 -10.77
N VAL A 40 -2.05 9.43 -11.88
CA VAL A 40 -1.59 10.46 -12.84
C VAL A 40 -1.36 11.80 -12.16
N THR A 41 -2.18 12.15 -11.16
CA THR A 41 -2.02 13.38 -10.37
C THR A 41 -0.99 13.29 -9.24
N GLY A 42 -0.09 12.31 -9.28
CA GLY A 42 1.10 12.25 -8.42
C GLY A 42 0.96 11.45 -7.14
N ARG A 43 -0.15 10.72 -6.93
CA ARG A 43 -0.21 9.75 -5.83
C ARG A 43 0.53 8.48 -6.21
N VAL A 44 1.08 7.81 -5.21
CA VAL A 44 1.81 6.56 -5.39
C VAL A 44 1.20 5.48 -4.52
N TRP A 45 0.93 4.32 -5.12
CA TRP A 45 0.40 3.15 -4.42
C TRP A 45 1.42 2.02 -4.44
N LYS A 46 1.81 1.52 -3.27
CA LYS A 46 2.77 0.41 -3.13
C LYS A 46 2.29 -0.58 -2.08
N GLY A 47 2.86 -1.79 -2.09
CA GLY A 47 2.75 -2.75 -1.00
C GLY A 47 4.08 -2.94 -0.30
N THR A 48 4.05 -3.51 0.90
CA THR A 48 5.26 -4.00 1.58
C THR A 48 4.99 -5.33 2.28
N ALA A 49 6.01 -6.18 2.34
CA ALA A 49 6.02 -7.38 3.14
C ALA A 49 7.13 -7.25 4.18
N PHE A 50 6.81 -7.52 5.44
CA PHE A 50 7.76 -7.43 6.55
C PHE A 50 8.49 -6.06 6.63
N GLY A 51 7.80 -4.98 6.25
CA GLY A 51 8.36 -3.63 6.22
C GLY A 51 9.52 -3.43 5.23
N GLY A 52 9.79 -4.39 4.35
CA GLY A 52 10.97 -4.39 3.47
C GLY A 52 12.25 -4.86 4.14
N ALA A 53 12.19 -5.36 5.39
CA ALA A 53 13.35 -5.87 6.09
C ALA A 53 13.86 -7.18 5.47
N ARG A 54 15.18 -7.31 5.34
CA ARG A 54 15.83 -8.52 4.86
C ARG A 54 16.01 -9.47 6.04
N GLY A 55 15.24 -10.56 6.04
CA GLY A 55 15.11 -11.47 7.19
C GLY A 55 16.42 -11.96 7.82
N ARG A 56 17.49 -12.16 7.04
CA ARG A 56 18.78 -12.66 7.56
C ARG A 56 19.69 -11.58 8.15
N THR A 57 19.53 -10.32 7.73
CA THR A 57 20.44 -9.22 8.10
C THR A 57 19.79 -8.23 9.05
N ASP A 58 18.50 -7.96 8.88
CA ASP A 58 17.82 -6.84 9.53
C ASP A 58 16.97 -7.30 10.74
N VAL A 59 16.82 -8.62 10.95
CA VAL A 59 16.10 -9.19 12.10
C VAL A 59 17.08 -9.44 13.25
N PRO A 60 16.78 -8.98 14.49
CA PRO A 60 17.60 -9.28 15.66
C PRO A 60 17.82 -10.78 15.82
N LYS A 61 19.09 -11.17 16.00
CA LYS A 61 19.45 -12.55 16.37
C LYS A 61 19.44 -12.66 17.88
N ILE A 62 18.78 -13.69 18.39
CA ILE A 62 18.86 -14.11 19.80
C ILE A 62 20.26 -14.69 20.03
#